data_AF-A0A838K466-F1
#
_entry.id   AF-A0A838K466-F1
#
_cell.length_a   1.000
_cell.length_b   1.000
_cell.length_c   1.000
_cell.angle_alpha   90.00
_cell.angle_beta   90.00
_cell.angle_gamma   90.00
#
_symmetry.space_group_name_H-M   'P 1'
#
loop_
_entity.id
_entity.type
_entity.pdbx_description
1 polymer ?
#
loop_
_entity_poly.entity_id
_entity_poly.type
_entity_poly.pdbx_seq_one_letter_code
_entity_poly.pdbx_strand_id
1 'polypeptide(L)'
;MALQTSADAPVPLRTVSSALGQWIGRLGWIWIEAQIAELNRRQGRVYLTLRDTEADLSLQASCPAAVLDVVDPPVIEGAKVIVHARPSYYDRRGSLSLYLDQIRPVGLGELLARLEQRRRLLAAEGLFATERKHPLPFLPQCIGLVTGRESAAERDVVDNARRRWPGVRFRVDYTRVQGTSAARELIEAVRRLDADADVDVIVVARGGGSLEDLLPFSDEGLVRVVSAVRTPLVSAIGHEQDTPLLDLVADLRASTPTDAAKRVVPDVAEEIASVQVARERLRRAVRGHVERERHQLSTLRSRPSLAAPYGLVQERSGATLELRARARRILVHRLDRIDDDVMHSVARIRALSPLATLQRGYAVVTTADGHVLASVHGADVGDQLAVRLPDGRLHTQVTQVLPHDASAPPTTPDPQEAIRDD
;
A
#
# COMPACT_ATOMS: atom_id res chain seq x y z
N MET A 1 84.14 -30.55 -24.40
CA MET A 1 85.50 -30.05 -24.14
C MET A 1 85.38 -28.60 -23.76
N ALA A 2 85.81 -28.25 -22.55
CA ALA A 2 85.96 -26.84 -22.18
C ALA A 2 87.18 -26.28 -22.93
N LEU A 3 87.04 -25.09 -23.51
CA LEU A 3 88.16 -24.39 -24.15
C LEU A 3 89.12 -23.94 -23.04
N GLN A 4 90.34 -24.46 -23.03
CA GLN A 4 91.41 -23.95 -22.16
C GLN A 4 92.05 -22.75 -22.86
N THR A 5 91.67 -21.55 -22.45
CA THR A 5 92.18 -20.29 -23.00
C THR A 5 93.01 -19.56 -21.95
N SER A 6 94.14 -18.98 -22.36
CA SER A 6 94.96 -18.08 -21.54
C SER A 6 95.08 -16.72 -22.22
N ALA A 7 95.56 -15.70 -21.50
CA ALA A 7 95.83 -14.38 -22.06
C ALA A 7 96.84 -14.44 -23.23
N ASP A 8 97.77 -15.40 -23.19
CA ASP A 8 98.82 -15.59 -24.21
C ASP A 8 98.35 -16.42 -25.43
N ALA A 9 97.16 -17.03 -25.38
CA ALA A 9 96.57 -17.81 -26.46
C ALA A 9 95.06 -17.55 -26.60
N PRO A 10 94.65 -16.35 -27.08
CA PRO A 10 93.25 -16.00 -27.21
C PRO A 10 92.59 -16.74 -28.39
N VAL A 11 91.35 -17.19 -28.17
CA VAL A 11 90.55 -17.85 -29.20
C VAL A 11 89.74 -16.79 -29.96
N PRO A 12 89.67 -16.85 -31.30
CA PRO A 12 88.84 -15.94 -32.09
C PRO A 12 87.36 -16.00 -31.68
N LEU A 13 86.68 -14.86 -31.63
CA LEU A 13 85.26 -14.77 -31.26
C LEU A 13 84.36 -15.70 -32.11
N ARG A 14 84.72 -15.91 -33.39
CA ARG A 14 84.04 -16.88 -34.28
C ARG A 14 84.03 -18.31 -33.73
N THR A 15 85.11 -18.73 -33.08
CA THR A 15 85.26 -20.06 -32.51
C THR A 15 84.42 -20.21 -31.25
N VAL A 16 84.30 -19.14 -30.44
CA VAL A 16 83.40 -19.09 -29.28
C VAL A 16 81.93 -19.11 -29.72
N SER A 17 81.58 -18.29 -30.72
CA SER A 17 80.21 -18.25 -31.27
C SER A 17 79.78 -19.62 -31.84
N SER A 18 80.67 -20.26 -32.62
CA SER A 18 80.43 -21.62 -33.14
C SER A 18 80.34 -22.67 -32.03
N ALA A 19 81.17 -22.59 -30.98
CA ALA A 19 81.10 -23.49 -29.84
C ALA A 19 79.79 -23.34 -29.05
N LEU A 20 79.30 -22.11 -28.86
CA LEU A 20 78.00 -21.84 -28.24
C LEU A 20 76.85 -22.44 -29.05
N GLY A 21 76.84 -22.23 -30.36
CA GLY A 21 75.83 -22.83 -31.24
C GLY A 21 75.84 -24.35 -31.21
N GLN A 22 77.03 -24.98 -31.20
CA GLN A 22 77.15 -26.43 -31.06
C GLN A 22 76.66 -26.93 -29.71
N TRP A 23 76.94 -26.22 -28.62
CA TRP A 23 76.53 -26.62 -27.28
C TRP A 23 75.02 -26.49 -27.08
N ILE A 24 74.43 -25.38 -27.52
CA ILE A 24 72.98 -25.16 -27.54
C ILE A 24 72.30 -26.20 -28.43
N GLY A 25 72.88 -26.54 -29.57
CA GLY A 25 72.36 -27.55 -30.49
C GLY A 25 72.32 -28.98 -29.93
N ARG A 26 73.02 -29.27 -28.82
CA ARG A 26 72.96 -30.59 -28.14
C ARG A 26 71.67 -30.82 -27.35
N LEU A 27 70.93 -29.76 -27.03
CA LEU A 27 69.62 -29.88 -26.40
C LEU A 27 68.63 -30.65 -27.29
N GLY A 28 68.89 -30.72 -28.61
CA GLY A 28 68.06 -31.49 -29.52
C GLY A 28 66.66 -30.91 -29.66
N TRP A 29 65.69 -31.78 -29.92
CA TRP A 29 64.27 -31.44 -29.91
C TRP A 29 63.70 -31.61 -28.52
N ILE A 30 63.01 -30.60 -28.02
CA ILE A 30 62.43 -30.56 -26.68
C ILE A 30 60.98 -30.08 -26.74
N TRP A 31 60.17 -30.58 -25.82
CA TRP A 31 58.81 -30.10 -25.60
C TRP A 31 58.83 -28.98 -24.55
N ILE A 32 58.19 -27.86 -24.86
CA ILE A 32 58.14 -26.66 -24.01
C ILE A 32 56.68 -26.22 -23.90
N GLU A 33 56.24 -25.90 -22.69
CA GLU A 33 54.98 -25.22 -22.44
C GLU A 33 55.23 -23.70 -22.39
N ALA A 34 54.48 -22.93 -23.16
CA ALA A 34 54.60 -21.47 -23.17
C ALA A 34 53.30 -20.81 -23.63
N GLN A 35 53.16 -19.53 -23.33
CA GLN A 35 52.10 -18.67 -23.85
C GLN A 35 52.61 -17.85 -25.04
N ILE A 36 51.80 -17.70 -26.09
CA ILE A 36 52.16 -16.83 -27.22
C ILE A 36 51.90 -15.38 -26.83
N ALA A 37 52.95 -14.58 -26.69
CA ALA A 37 52.84 -13.15 -26.40
C ALA A 37 52.54 -12.33 -27.67
N GLU A 38 53.17 -12.69 -28.80
CA GLU A 38 53.01 -12.01 -30.08
C GLU A 38 53.07 -13.01 -31.23
N LEU A 39 52.29 -12.78 -32.28
CA LEU A 39 52.21 -13.64 -33.45
C LEU A 39 52.30 -12.84 -34.76
N ASN A 40 53.40 -13.02 -35.49
CA ASN A 40 53.67 -12.29 -36.73
C ASN A 40 53.87 -13.24 -37.92
N ARG A 41 53.00 -13.16 -38.93
CA ARG A 41 53.13 -13.93 -40.18
C ARG A 41 53.86 -13.11 -41.25
N ARG A 42 54.98 -13.61 -41.81
CA ARG A 42 55.76 -12.93 -42.88
C ARG A 42 56.31 -13.95 -43.90
N GLN A 43 56.03 -13.73 -45.19
CA GLN A 43 56.62 -14.48 -46.32
C GLN A 43 56.63 -16.02 -46.12
N GLY A 44 55.51 -16.62 -45.69
CA GLY A 44 55.38 -18.07 -45.50
C GLY A 44 56.01 -18.64 -44.21
N ARG A 45 56.59 -17.80 -43.35
CA ARG A 45 57.06 -18.16 -42.00
C ARG A 45 56.28 -17.38 -40.94
N VAL A 46 56.14 -17.98 -39.77
CA VAL A 46 55.53 -17.34 -38.60
C VAL A 46 56.61 -17.16 -37.55
N TYR A 47 56.68 -15.95 -37.01
CA TYR A 47 57.52 -15.60 -35.88
C TYR A 47 56.62 -15.41 -34.66
N LEU A 48 56.95 -16.12 -33.59
CA LEU A 48 56.19 -16.17 -32.34
C LEU A 48 57.10 -15.71 -31.20
N THR A 49 56.56 -14.95 -30.27
CA THR A 49 57.24 -14.70 -28.99
C THR A 49 56.61 -15.61 -27.95
N LEU A 50 57.38 -16.59 -27.44
CA LEU A 50 56.93 -17.52 -26.41
C LEU A 50 57.33 -16.98 -25.04
N ARG A 51 56.35 -16.80 -24.17
CA ARG A 51 56.53 -16.33 -22.79
C ARG A 51 56.21 -17.45 -21.81
N ASP A 52 57.02 -17.57 -20.76
CA ASP A 52 56.75 -18.47 -19.64
C ASP A 52 55.62 -17.90 -18.76
N THR A 53 54.77 -18.77 -18.21
CA THR A 53 53.62 -18.38 -17.38
C THR A 53 53.98 -18.12 -15.92
N GLU A 54 55.11 -18.66 -15.45
CA GLU A 54 55.57 -18.58 -14.06
C GLU A 54 56.80 -17.66 -13.91
N ALA A 55 57.60 -17.49 -14.97
CA ALA A 55 58.79 -16.64 -14.98
C ALA A 55 58.70 -15.54 -16.05
N ASP A 56 59.33 -14.38 -15.81
CA ASP A 56 59.43 -13.31 -16.83
C ASP A 56 60.51 -13.62 -17.88
N LEU A 57 60.33 -14.75 -18.57
CA LEU A 57 61.23 -15.26 -19.60
C LEU A 57 60.49 -15.26 -20.93
N SER A 58 61.12 -14.69 -21.96
CA SER A 58 60.58 -14.66 -23.32
C SER A 58 61.63 -15.11 -24.33
N LEU A 59 61.25 -16.03 -25.21
CA LEU A 59 62.11 -16.53 -26.29
C LEU A 59 61.41 -16.36 -27.63
N GLN A 60 62.19 -15.92 -28.64
CA GLN A 60 61.70 -15.84 -30.01
C GLN A 60 61.70 -17.23 -30.63
N ALA A 61 60.60 -17.57 -31.31
CA ALA A 61 60.43 -18.82 -32.00
C ALA A 61 60.01 -18.59 -33.46
N SER A 62 60.33 -19.53 -34.34
CA SER A 62 59.91 -19.49 -35.74
C SER A 62 59.46 -20.85 -36.25
N CYS A 63 58.41 -20.86 -37.06
CA CYS A 63 57.90 -22.04 -37.77
C CYS A 63 57.51 -21.72 -39.23
N PRO A 64 57.43 -22.74 -40.10
CA PRO A 64 56.66 -22.65 -41.34
C PRO A 64 55.18 -22.37 -41.06
N ALA A 65 54.52 -21.58 -41.91
CA ALA A 65 53.08 -21.29 -41.75
C ALA A 65 52.21 -22.56 -41.72
N ALA A 66 52.59 -23.59 -42.48
CA ALA A 66 51.90 -24.88 -42.53
C ALA A 66 51.75 -25.57 -41.15
N VAL A 67 52.68 -25.36 -40.21
CA VAL A 67 52.61 -25.95 -38.86
C VAL A 67 51.47 -25.32 -38.05
N LEU A 68 51.19 -24.04 -38.26
CA LEU A 68 50.14 -23.31 -37.56
C LEU A 68 48.78 -23.48 -38.24
N ASP A 69 48.76 -23.64 -39.56
CA ASP A 69 47.52 -23.80 -40.35
C ASP A 69 46.89 -25.20 -40.21
N VAL A 70 47.64 -26.19 -39.71
CA VAL A 70 47.15 -27.55 -39.40
C VAL A 70 46.45 -27.62 -38.04
N VAL A 71 46.61 -26.59 -37.19
CA VAL A 71 46.06 -26.58 -35.84
C VAL A 71 44.65 -26.00 -35.82
N ASP A 72 43.71 -26.82 -35.36
CA ASP A 72 42.29 -26.46 -35.17
C ASP A 72 41.91 -26.64 -33.69
N PRO A 73 41.44 -25.61 -32.97
CA PRO A 73 41.19 -24.23 -33.40
C PRO A 73 42.48 -23.42 -33.68
N PRO A 74 42.41 -22.38 -34.52
CA PRO A 74 43.57 -21.55 -34.85
C PRO A 74 44.12 -20.87 -33.60
N VAL A 75 45.43 -20.94 -33.46
CA VAL A 75 46.14 -20.37 -32.30
C VAL A 75 46.17 -18.84 -32.39
N ILE A 76 45.70 -18.18 -31.33
CA ILE A 76 45.68 -16.71 -31.20
C ILE A 76 46.75 -16.22 -30.22
N GLU A 77 47.05 -14.92 -30.27
CA GLU A 77 47.87 -14.27 -29.23
C GLU A 77 47.21 -14.46 -27.85
N GLY A 78 48.03 -14.76 -26.85
CA GLY A 78 47.60 -15.12 -25.50
C GLY A 78 47.30 -16.60 -25.29
N ALA A 79 47.31 -17.45 -26.33
CA ALA A 79 47.05 -18.88 -26.17
C ALA A 79 48.22 -19.63 -25.49
N LYS A 80 47.90 -20.53 -24.57
CA LYS A 80 48.84 -21.51 -24.03
C LYS A 80 49.03 -22.66 -25.00
N VAL A 81 50.28 -22.97 -25.29
CA VAL A 81 50.67 -23.96 -26.29
C VAL A 81 51.78 -24.86 -25.76
N ILE A 82 51.69 -26.13 -26.12
CA ILE A 82 52.79 -27.07 -26.02
C ILE A 82 53.47 -27.09 -27.39
N VAL A 83 54.73 -26.69 -27.41
CA VAL A 83 55.52 -26.64 -28.63
C VAL A 83 56.63 -27.68 -28.61
N HIS A 84 56.85 -28.31 -29.75
CA HIS A 84 58.04 -29.11 -29.99
C HIS A 84 59.05 -28.23 -30.74
N ALA A 85 60.18 -27.98 -30.09
CA ALA A 85 61.12 -26.96 -30.51
C ALA A 85 62.57 -27.42 -30.40
N ARG A 86 63.41 -26.94 -31.32
CA ARG A 86 64.86 -27.08 -31.26
C ARG A 86 65.50 -25.71 -31.08
N PRO A 87 66.34 -25.51 -30.04
CA PRO A 87 67.12 -24.30 -29.88
C PRO A 87 68.11 -24.09 -31.04
N SER A 88 68.12 -22.88 -31.58
CA SER A 88 68.98 -22.42 -32.68
C SER A 88 69.63 -21.09 -32.30
N TYR A 89 70.95 -21.04 -32.41
CA TYR A 89 71.74 -19.86 -32.10
C TYR A 89 72.16 -19.15 -33.38
N TYR A 90 71.95 -17.84 -33.45
CA TYR A 90 72.27 -17.05 -34.64
C TYR A 90 73.59 -16.28 -34.47
N ASP A 91 74.65 -16.79 -35.10
CA ASP A 91 76.04 -16.34 -34.90
C ASP A 91 76.30 -14.84 -35.16
N ARG A 92 75.51 -14.20 -36.04
CA ARG A 92 75.73 -12.78 -36.42
C ARG A 92 75.19 -11.77 -35.40
N ARG A 93 74.14 -12.13 -34.64
CA ARG A 93 73.53 -11.25 -33.61
C ARG A 93 73.67 -11.79 -32.19
N GLY A 94 74.16 -13.02 -32.03
CA GLY A 94 74.26 -13.68 -30.73
C GLY A 94 72.90 -13.97 -30.08
N SER A 95 71.83 -14.06 -30.88
CA SER A 95 70.47 -14.27 -30.38
C SER A 95 70.10 -15.75 -30.37
N LEU A 96 69.49 -16.20 -29.27
CA LEU A 96 68.87 -17.50 -29.15
C LEU A 96 67.46 -17.46 -29.74
N SER A 97 67.12 -18.43 -30.57
CA SER A 97 65.79 -18.61 -31.13
C SER A 97 65.38 -20.08 -31.08
N LEU A 98 64.08 -20.35 -31.08
CA LEU A 98 63.53 -21.69 -31.13
C LEU A 98 62.99 -21.96 -32.53
N TYR A 99 63.31 -23.12 -33.11
CA TYR A 99 62.69 -23.58 -34.35
C TYR A 99 61.64 -24.63 -34.02
N LEU A 100 60.39 -24.40 -34.43
CA LEU A 100 59.25 -25.24 -34.07
C LEU A 100 58.85 -26.11 -35.28
N ASP A 101 58.54 -27.38 -35.03
CA ASP A 101 57.99 -28.32 -36.02
C ASP A 101 56.55 -28.75 -35.69
N GLN A 102 56.17 -28.75 -34.41
CA GLN A 102 54.81 -29.03 -33.94
C GLN A 102 54.37 -28.02 -32.90
N ILE A 103 53.11 -27.61 -32.99
CA ILE A 103 52.45 -26.78 -31.99
C ILE A 103 51.10 -27.42 -31.67
N ARG A 104 50.83 -27.60 -30.37
CA ARG A 104 49.55 -28.10 -29.88
C ARG A 104 48.96 -27.06 -28.94
N PRO A 105 47.73 -26.60 -29.18
CA PRO A 105 47.05 -25.75 -28.20
C PRO A 105 46.82 -26.60 -26.95
N VAL A 106 47.16 -26.05 -25.78
CA VAL A 106 46.77 -26.69 -24.52
C VAL A 106 45.26 -26.58 -24.43
N GLY A 107 44.59 -27.73 -24.46
CA GLY A 107 43.22 -27.90 -24.91
C GLY A 107 42.18 -27.25 -24.00
N LEU A 108 41.70 -26.08 -24.40
CA LEU A 108 40.41 -25.55 -23.94
C LEU A 108 39.30 -26.62 -24.11
N GLY A 109 39.33 -27.40 -25.20
CA GLY A 109 38.36 -28.46 -25.47
C GLY A 109 38.43 -29.64 -24.49
N GLU A 110 39.61 -30.09 -24.09
CA GLU A 110 39.75 -31.19 -23.11
C GLU A 110 39.29 -30.74 -21.72
N LEU A 111 39.64 -29.51 -21.34
CA LEU A 111 39.20 -28.90 -20.09
C LEU A 111 37.67 -28.72 -20.05
N LEU A 112 37.08 -28.18 -21.12
CA LEU A 112 35.63 -28.04 -21.24
C LEU A 112 34.93 -29.41 -21.25
N ALA A 113 35.48 -30.41 -21.94
CA ALA A 113 34.95 -31.77 -21.93
C ALA A 113 34.97 -32.38 -20.52
N ARG A 114 36.04 -32.15 -19.75
CA ARG A 114 36.15 -32.59 -18.36
C ARG A 114 35.16 -31.87 -17.44
N LEU A 115 34.95 -30.57 -17.64
CA LEU A 115 33.94 -29.80 -16.90
C LEU A 115 32.52 -30.27 -17.22
N GLU A 116 32.23 -30.53 -18.49
CA GLU A 116 30.92 -31.05 -18.92
C GLU A 116 30.66 -32.46 -18.36
N GLN A 117 31.68 -33.32 -18.36
CA GLN A 117 31.58 -34.64 -17.74
C GLN A 117 31.28 -34.52 -16.23
N ARG A 118 31.99 -33.64 -15.51
CA ARG A 118 31.73 -33.36 -14.08
C ARG A 118 30.32 -32.82 -13.87
N ARG A 119 29.87 -31.87 -14.70
CA ARG A 119 28.51 -31.34 -14.65
C ARG A 119 27.48 -32.46 -14.70
N ARG A 120 27.64 -33.41 -15.64
CA ARG A 120 26.73 -34.55 -15.77
C ARG A 120 26.76 -35.48 -14.55
N LEU A 121 27.93 -35.78 -14.01
CA LEU A 121 28.07 -36.62 -12.82
C LEU A 121 27.38 -35.98 -11.60
N LEU A 122 27.67 -34.71 -11.32
CA LEU A 122 27.10 -33.99 -10.18
C LEU A 122 25.60 -33.73 -10.36
N ALA A 123 25.13 -33.55 -11.59
CA ALA A 123 23.71 -33.49 -11.90
C ALA A 123 23.01 -34.83 -11.65
N ALA A 124 23.63 -35.95 -12.02
CA ALA A 124 23.08 -37.29 -11.78
C ALA A 124 23.02 -37.63 -10.29
N GLU A 125 23.95 -37.11 -9.48
CA GLU A 125 23.89 -37.18 -8.01
C GLU A 125 22.84 -36.24 -7.39
N GLY A 126 22.20 -35.37 -8.19
CA GLY A 126 21.16 -34.45 -7.73
C GLY A 126 21.70 -33.27 -6.91
N LEU A 127 22.97 -32.85 -7.11
CA LEU A 127 23.50 -31.67 -6.41
C LEU A 127 22.90 -30.34 -6.90
N PHE A 128 22.35 -30.31 -8.11
CA PHE A 128 21.73 -29.12 -8.70
C PHE A 128 20.20 -29.09 -8.55
N ALA A 129 19.64 -30.02 -7.77
CA ALA A 129 18.21 -30.17 -7.58
C ALA A 129 17.62 -28.94 -6.87
N THR A 130 16.55 -28.37 -7.43
CA THR A 130 15.92 -27.14 -6.91
C THR A 130 15.38 -27.33 -5.49
N GLU A 131 15.00 -28.55 -5.12
CA GLU A 131 14.47 -28.91 -3.80
C GLU A 131 15.51 -28.78 -2.68
N ARG A 132 16.80 -28.76 -3.04
CA ARG A 132 17.91 -28.59 -2.08
C ARG A 132 18.27 -27.11 -1.88
N LYS A 133 17.69 -26.22 -2.68
CA LYS A 133 17.98 -24.80 -2.63
C LYS A 133 17.20 -24.12 -1.51
N HIS A 134 17.88 -23.33 -0.70
CA HIS A 134 17.30 -22.59 0.40
C HIS A 134 16.76 -21.24 -0.08
N PRO A 135 15.55 -20.83 0.33
CA PRO A 135 15.04 -19.50 0.02
C PRO A 135 15.88 -18.44 0.75
N LEU A 136 16.13 -17.32 0.07
CA LEU A 136 16.84 -16.20 0.67
C LEU A 136 16.01 -15.54 1.78
N PRO A 137 16.65 -15.10 2.88
CA PRO A 137 15.98 -14.32 3.90
C PRO A 137 15.48 -13.00 3.30
N PHE A 138 14.26 -12.59 3.68
CA PHE A 138 13.68 -11.34 3.19
C PHE A 138 14.50 -10.10 3.59
N LEU A 139 15.04 -10.09 4.81
CA LEU A 139 15.86 -9.01 5.35
C LEU A 139 17.08 -9.59 6.08
N PRO A 140 18.21 -9.83 5.37
CA PRO A 140 19.43 -10.28 6.01
C PRO A 140 20.02 -9.17 6.90
N GLN A 141 20.39 -9.53 8.13
CA GLN A 141 21.10 -8.65 9.06
C GLN A 141 22.61 -8.71 8.85
N CYS A 142 23.14 -9.89 8.53
CA CYS A 142 24.55 -10.06 8.19
C CYS A 142 24.75 -10.84 6.89
N ILE A 143 25.57 -10.28 6.01
CA ILE A 143 26.00 -10.90 4.77
C ILE A 143 27.45 -11.35 4.93
N GLY A 144 27.69 -12.65 4.76
CA GLY A 144 29.03 -13.20 4.59
C GLY A 144 29.50 -12.95 3.17
N LEU A 145 30.69 -12.36 2.98
CA LEU A 145 31.22 -12.07 1.65
C LEU A 145 32.57 -12.77 1.46
N VAL A 146 32.66 -13.65 0.48
CA VAL A 146 33.92 -14.28 0.04
C VAL A 146 34.39 -13.59 -1.22
N THR A 147 35.52 -12.90 -1.15
CA THR A 147 36.07 -12.13 -2.28
C THR A 147 37.58 -11.92 -2.14
N GLY A 148 38.22 -11.47 -3.22
CA GLY A 148 39.62 -11.04 -3.19
C GLY A 148 39.78 -9.72 -2.42
N ARG A 149 40.90 -9.58 -1.69
CA ARG A 149 41.24 -8.38 -0.92
C ARG A 149 41.29 -7.14 -1.82
N GLU A 150 40.63 -6.06 -1.39
CA GLU A 150 40.58 -4.76 -2.09
C GLU A 150 39.99 -4.81 -3.51
N SER A 151 39.24 -5.86 -3.83
CA SER A 151 38.68 -6.05 -5.17
C SER A 151 37.55 -5.07 -5.50
N ALA A 152 37.37 -4.77 -6.79
CA ALA A 152 36.22 -4.00 -7.26
C ALA A 152 34.89 -4.68 -6.88
N ALA A 153 34.85 -6.02 -6.94
CA ALA A 153 33.68 -6.81 -6.56
C ALA A 153 33.28 -6.63 -5.09
N GLU A 154 34.25 -6.51 -4.18
CA GLU A 154 33.97 -6.19 -2.77
C GLU A 154 33.25 -4.85 -2.62
N ARG A 155 33.83 -3.80 -3.22
CA ARG A 155 33.27 -2.44 -3.14
C ARG A 155 31.88 -2.38 -3.75
N ASP A 156 31.70 -3.03 -4.90
CA ASP A 156 30.41 -3.09 -5.59
C ASP A 156 29.33 -3.75 -4.73
N VAL A 157 29.61 -4.91 -4.10
CA VAL A 157 28.63 -5.60 -3.24
C VAL A 157 28.33 -4.75 -2.01
N VAL A 158 29.36 -4.29 -1.30
CA VAL A 158 29.23 -3.59 -0.02
C VAL A 158 28.53 -2.24 -0.20
N ASP A 159 28.93 -1.44 -1.19
CA ASP A 159 28.37 -0.10 -1.40
C ASP A 159 26.92 -0.18 -1.90
N ASN A 160 26.61 -1.08 -2.85
CA ASN A 160 25.23 -1.22 -3.33
C ASN A 160 24.31 -1.75 -2.24
N ALA A 161 24.77 -2.71 -1.42
CA ALA A 161 23.98 -3.22 -0.31
C ALA A 161 23.74 -2.15 0.76
N ARG A 162 24.78 -1.39 1.17
CA ARG A 162 24.65 -0.32 2.18
C ARG A 162 23.80 0.86 1.70
N ARG A 163 23.80 1.17 0.40
CA ARG A 163 22.89 2.17 -0.18
C ARG A 163 21.43 1.76 -0.05
N ARG A 164 21.12 0.48 -0.23
CA ARG A 164 19.75 -0.07 -0.13
C ARG A 164 19.33 -0.32 1.32
N TRP A 165 20.24 -0.80 2.16
CA TRP A 165 20.03 -1.03 3.59
C TRP A 165 21.27 -0.61 4.40
N PRO A 166 21.29 0.60 4.96
CA PRO A 166 22.43 1.09 5.74
C PRO A 166 22.75 0.25 6.99
N GLY A 167 21.76 -0.49 7.52
CA GLY A 167 21.92 -1.34 8.71
C GLY A 167 22.54 -2.72 8.46
N VAL A 168 22.86 -3.07 7.20
CA VAL A 168 23.43 -4.37 6.87
C VAL A 168 24.86 -4.52 7.40
N ARG A 169 25.14 -5.62 8.10
CA ARG A 169 26.49 -5.98 8.56
C ARG A 169 27.16 -6.88 7.53
N PHE A 170 28.47 -6.73 7.37
CA PHE A 170 29.26 -7.58 6.49
C PHE A 170 30.32 -8.33 7.29
N ARG A 171 30.42 -9.64 7.04
CA ARG A 171 31.55 -10.46 7.48
C ARG A 171 32.33 -10.92 6.25
N VAL A 172 33.43 -10.23 5.97
CA VAL A 172 34.22 -10.46 4.76
C VAL A 172 35.35 -11.45 5.07
N ASP A 173 35.46 -12.50 4.27
CA ASP A 173 36.57 -13.45 4.29
C ASP A 173 37.36 -13.32 3.00
N TYR A 174 38.64 -12.94 3.12
CA TYR A 174 39.49 -12.65 1.99
C TYR A 174 40.21 -13.91 1.52
N THR A 175 39.90 -14.36 0.31
CA THR A 175 40.52 -15.54 -0.31
C THR A 175 41.12 -15.22 -1.66
N ARG A 176 42.08 -16.04 -2.10
CA ARG A 176 42.46 -16.03 -3.51
C ARG A 176 41.28 -16.55 -4.34
N VAL A 177 40.82 -15.73 -5.27
CA VAL A 177 39.73 -16.06 -6.21
C VAL A 177 40.24 -16.64 -7.53
N GLN A 178 41.56 -16.68 -7.72
CA GLN A 178 42.23 -17.18 -8.92
C GLN A 178 43.50 -17.97 -8.57
N GLY A 179 43.91 -18.87 -9.47
CA GLY A 179 45.08 -19.72 -9.29
C GLY A 179 44.79 -21.08 -8.65
N THR A 180 45.82 -21.91 -8.52
CA THR A 180 45.72 -23.32 -8.13
C THR A 180 45.29 -23.55 -6.67
N SER A 181 45.59 -22.60 -5.76
CA SER A 181 45.17 -22.69 -4.35
C SER A 181 43.78 -22.13 -4.07
N ALA A 182 43.15 -21.44 -5.04
CA ALA A 182 41.91 -20.71 -4.84
C ALA A 182 40.75 -21.60 -4.39
N ALA A 183 40.57 -22.77 -5.01
CA ALA A 183 39.47 -23.68 -4.66
C ALA A 183 39.50 -24.11 -3.19
N ARG A 184 40.70 -24.41 -2.65
CA ARG A 184 40.87 -24.79 -1.25
C ARG A 184 40.57 -23.63 -0.30
N GLU A 185 41.09 -22.44 -0.59
CA GLU A 185 40.85 -21.25 0.24
C GLU A 185 39.36 -20.87 0.25
N LEU A 186 38.68 -20.96 -0.90
CA LEU A 186 37.24 -20.74 -1.03
C LEU A 186 36.43 -21.74 -0.18
N ILE A 187 36.78 -23.02 -0.21
CA ILE A 187 36.15 -24.06 0.62
C ILE A 187 36.27 -23.72 2.11
N GLU A 188 37.47 -23.33 2.54
CA GLU A 188 37.72 -23.01 3.95
C GLU A 188 36.95 -21.74 4.37
N ALA A 189 36.86 -20.72 3.51
CA ALA A 189 36.09 -19.50 3.78
C ALA A 189 34.59 -19.75 3.85
N VAL A 190 34.03 -20.51 2.91
CA VAL A 190 32.59 -20.86 2.92
C VAL A 190 32.24 -21.62 4.20
N ARG A 191 33.08 -22.59 4.62
CA ARG A 191 32.87 -23.32 5.88
C ARG A 191 32.95 -22.42 7.12
N ARG A 192 33.85 -21.44 7.14
CA ARG A 192 33.95 -20.49 8.26
C ARG A 192 32.72 -19.61 8.36
N LEU A 193 32.17 -19.17 7.24
CA LEU A 193 30.96 -18.35 7.20
C LEU A 193 29.69 -19.15 7.50
N ASP A 194 29.58 -20.39 7.03
CA ASP A 194 28.45 -21.29 7.34
C ASP A 194 28.43 -21.73 8.81
N ALA A 195 29.60 -21.83 9.45
CA ALA A 195 29.70 -22.12 10.88
C ALA A 195 29.31 -20.93 11.79
N ASP A 196 29.19 -19.72 11.23
CA ASP A 196 28.85 -18.52 11.97
C ASP A 196 27.33 -18.31 12.00
N ALA A 197 26.74 -18.40 13.18
CA ALA A 197 25.29 -18.24 13.37
C ALA A 197 24.79 -16.82 13.12
N ASP A 198 25.68 -15.82 13.09
CA ASP A 198 25.30 -14.44 12.79
C ASP A 198 25.11 -14.20 11.29
N VAL A 199 25.58 -15.09 10.41
CA VAL A 199 25.56 -14.92 8.95
C VAL A 199 24.26 -15.50 8.36
N ASP A 200 23.43 -14.63 7.79
CA ASP A 200 22.13 -15.03 7.23
C ASP A 200 22.21 -15.48 5.78
N VAL A 201 23.22 -15.01 5.05
CA VAL A 201 23.43 -15.30 3.61
C VAL A 201 24.91 -15.14 3.27
N ILE A 202 25.43 -16.03 2.43
CA ILE A 202 26.80 -16.01 1.94
C ILE A 202 26.81 -15.58 0.48
N VAL A 203 27.65 -14.62 0.12
CA VAL A 203 27.88 -14.16 -1.25
C VAL A 203 29.30 -14.51 -1.65
N VAL A 204 29.45 -15.29 -2.70
CA VAL A 204 30.76 -15.53 -3.33
C VAL A 204 30.86 -14.62 -4.54
N ALA A 205 31.73 -13.62 -4.45
CA ALA A 205 31.88 -12.60 -5.47
C ALA A 205 33.26 -12.66 -6.11
N ARG A 206 33.29 -12.48 -7.43
CA ARG A 206 34.52 -12.32 -8.20
C ARG A 206 34.37 -11.10 -9.11
N GLY A 207 35.47 -10.36 -9.30
CA GLY A 207 35.55 -9.34 -10.34
C GLY A 207 35.72 -9.95 -11.73
N GLY A 208 35.89 -9.09 -12.74
CA GLY A 208 36.21 -9.53 -14.10
C GLY A 208 37.54 -10.29 -14.18
N GLY A 209 37.71 -11.05 -15.26
CA GLY A 209 38.96 -11.72 -15.61
C GLY A 209 38.73 -12.78 -16.68
N SER A 210 39.73 -13.62 -16.91
CA SER A 210 39.69 -14.63 -17.95
C SER A 210 38.83 -15.84 -17.53
N LEU A 211 38.43 -16.65 -18.52
CA LEU A 211 37.76 -17.94 -18.32
C LEU A 211 38.61 -18.88 -17.44
N GLU A 212 39.94 -18.80 -17.53
CA GLU A 212 40.84 -19.64 -16.72
C GLU A 212 40.69 -19.34 -15.22
N ASP A 213 40.42 -18.09 -14.85
CA ASP A 213 40.21 -17.76 -13.44
C ASP A 213 38.81 -18.16 -12.93
N LEU A 214 37.93 -18.72 -13.79
CA LEU A 214 36.67 -19.34 -13.36
C LEU A 214 36.83 -20.80 -12.91
N LEU A 215 37.95 -21.43 -13.27
CA LEU A 215 38.19 -22.85 -12.98
C LEU A 215 38.13 -23.22 -11.50
N PRO A 216 38.63 -22.40 -10.55
CA PRO A 216 38.51 -22.70 -9.11
C PRO A 216 37.06 -22.83 -8.64
N PHE A 217 36.12 -22.13 -9.29
CA PHE A 217 34.69 -22.17 -8.96
C PHE A 217 33.97 -23.38 -9.58
N SER A 218 34.66 -24.15 -10.41
CA SER A 218 34.18 -25.42 -10.94
C SER A 218 34.89 -26.63 -10.34
N ASP A 219 35.57 -26.43 -9.21
CA ASP A 219 36.15 -27.51 -8.42
C ASP A 219 35.05 -28.37 -7.76
N GLU A 220 35.22 -29.68 -7.80
CA GLU A 220 34.26 -30.63 -7.26
C GLU A 220 34.14 -30.51 -5.73
N GLY A 221 35.26 -30.28 -5.03
CA GLY A 221 35.26 -30.11 -3.59
C GLY A 221 34.46 -28.90 -3.16
N LEU A 222 34.58 -27.79 -3.89
CA LEU A 222 33.82 -26.57 -3.62
C LEU A 222 32.32 -26.78 -3.85
N VAL A 223 31.94 -27.36 -4.98
CA VAL A 223 30.53 -27.68 -5.31
C VAL A 223 29.89 -28.55 -4.23
N ARG A 224 30.59 -29.59 -3.76
CA ARG A 224 30.08 -30.49 -2.71
C ARG A 224 29.94 -29.79 -1.35
N VAL A 225 30.80 -28.82 -1.05
CA VAL A 225 30.68 -28.03 0.17
C VAL A 225 29.48 -27.08 0.07
N VAL A 226 29.30 -26.41 -1.06
CA VAL A 226 28.17 -25.49 -1.28
C VAL A 226 26.83 -26.21 -1.31
N SER A 227 26.76 -27.47 -1.76
CA SER A 227 25.51 -28.23 -1.68
C SER A 227 25.16 -28.70 -0.26
N ALA A 228 26.10 -28.61 0.68
CA ALA A 228 25.95 -29.09 2.06
C ALA A 228 25.86 -27.97 3.10
N VAL A 229 26.09 -26.70 2.72
CA VAL A 229 25.92 -25.56 3.62
C VAL A 229 24.45 -25.37 4.00
N ARG A 230 24.23 -24.83 5.20
CA ARG A 230 22.91 -24.52 5.74
C ARG A 230 22.52 -23.09 5.47
N THR A 231 23.50 -22.20 5.42
CA THR A 231 23.29 -20.80 5.11
C THR A 231 23.12 -20.61 3.60
N PRO A 232 22.06 -19.91 3.14
CA PRO A 232 21.83 -19.66 1.73
C PRO A 232 23.03 -19.01 1.04
N LEU A 233 23.43 -19.52 -0.12
CA LEU A 233 24.60 -19.05 -0.88
C LEU A 233 24.20 -18.44 -2.22
N VAL A 234 24.73 -17.24 -2.48
CA VAL A 234 24.59 -16.50 -3.73
C VAL A 234 25.91 -16.48 -4.48
N SER A 235 25.89 -16.92 -5.73
CA SER A 235 27.03 -16.81 -6.63
C SER A 235 26.97 -15.50 -7.42
N ALA A 236 28.07 -14.75 -7.44
CA ALA A 236 28.22 -13.47 -8.13
C ALA A 236 29.56 -13.41 -8.88
N ILE A 237 29.83 -14.43 -9.71
CA ILE A 237 31.16 -14.69 -10.27
C ILE A 237 31.26 -14.34 -11.76
N GLY A 238 30.24 -14.61 -12.57
CA GLY A 238 30.35 -14.61 -14.04
C GLY A 238 29.23 -13.88 -14.78
N HIS A 239 29.52 -13.47 -16.02
CA HIS A 239 28.54 -12.95 -16.96
C HIS A 239 27.73 -14.09 -17.63
N GLU A 240 26.66 -13.76 -18.36
CA GLU A 240 25.73 -14.75 -18.94
C GLU A 240 26.38 -15.88 -19.74
N GLN A 241 27.51 -15.63 -20.42
CA GLN A 241 28.17 -16.62 -21.27
C GLN A 241 29.08 -17.62 -20.53
N ASP A 242 29.49 -17.34 -19.29
CA ASP A 242 30.43 -18.19 -18.55
C ASP A 242 29.82 -18.64 -17.21
N THR A 243 29.24 -19.84 -17.19
CA THR A 243 28.54 -20.38 -16.01
C THR A 243 29.40 -21.44 -15.30
N PRO A 244 30.14 -21.10 -14.23
CA PRO A 244 30.86 -22.08 -13.43
C PRO A 244 29.91 -23.07 -12.75
N LEU A 245 30.41 -24.25 -12.36
CA LEU A 245 29.56 -25.24 -11.68
C LEU A 245 28.97 -24.74 -10.36
N LEU A 246 29.65 -23.80 -9.68
CA LEU A 246 29.12 -23.16 -8.47
C LEU A 246 27.76 -22.48 -8.72
N ASP A 247 27.56 -21.81 -9.86
CA ASP A 247 26.33 -21.11 -10.20
C ASP A 247 25.12 -22.04 -10.23
N LEU A 248 25.33 -23.31 -10.57
CA LEU A 248 24.27 -24.31 -10.67
C LEU A 248 23.84 -24.81 -9.29
N VAL A 249 24.80 -24.90 -8.35
CA VAL A 249 24.57 -25.38 -6.98
C VAL A 249 24.04 -24.27 -6.09
N ALA A 250 24.50 -23.03 -6.29
CA ALA A 250 24.10 -21.89 -5.50
C ALA A 250 22.57 -21.74 -5.48
N ASP A 251 22.05 -21.27 -4.34
CA ASP A 251 20.63 -21.03 -4.14
C ASP A 251 20.14 -19.92 -5.07
N LEU A 252 20.99 -18.92 -5.28
CA LEU A 252 20.75 -17.82 -6.21
C LEU A 252 22.00 -17.56 -7.05
N ARG A 253 21.81 -17.48 -8.37
CA ARG A 253 22.83 -16.97 -9.29
C ARG A 253 22.57 -15.49 -9.59
N ALA A 254 23.53 -14.62 -9.30
CA ALA A 254 23.56 -13.22 -9.69
C ALA A 254 24.50 -13.01 -10.88
N SER A 255 24.13 -12.14 -11.82
CA SER A 255 24.90 -11.90 -13.05
C SER A 255 26.14 -11.03 -12.83
N THR A 256 26.17 -10.26 -11.75
CA THR A 256 27.28 -9.39 -11.37
C THR A 256 27.34 -9.23 -9.84
N PRO A 257 28.47 -8.81 -9.27
CA PRO A 257 28.56 -8.42 -7.86
C PRO A 257 27.51 -7.36 -7.46
N THR A 258 27.22 -6.41 -8.34
CA THR A 258 26.17 -5.40 -8.12
C THR A 258 24.76 -6.01 -8.13
N ASP A 259 24.47 -6.94 -9.03
CA ASP A 259 23.19 -7.67 -9.08
C ASP A 259 22.97 -8.50 -7.81
N ALA A 260 24.04 -9.11 -7.28
CA ALA A 260 23.97 -9.88 -6.04
C ALA A 260 23.48 -9.00 -4.87
N ALA A 261 24.05 -7.80 -4.72
CA ALA A 261 23.60 -6.87 -3.68
C ALA A 261 22.12 -6.48 -3.82
N LYS A 262 21.65 -6.23 -5.06
CA LYS A 262 20.25 -5.87 -5.33
C LYS A 262 19.25 -6.98 -4.99
N ARG A 263 19.64 -8.25 -5.24
CA ARG A 263 18.78 -9.41 -5.04
C ARG A 263 18.81 -9.95 -3.61
N VAL A 264 19.93 -9.76 -2.92
CA VAL A 264 20.08 -10.15 -1.50
C VAL A 264 19.45 -9.12 -0.57
N VAL A 265 19.54 -7.82 -0.90
CA VAL A 265 19.08 -6.74 -0.02
C VAL A 265 17.90 -5.98 -0.65
N PRO A 266 16.72 -5.97 0.00
CA PRO A 266 15.58 -5.19 -0.48
C PRO A 266 15.84 -3.69 -0.39
N ASP A 267 15.07 -2.89 -1.13
CA ASP A 267 15.17 -1.44 -1.03
C ASP A 267 14.37 -0.93 0.16
N VAL A 268 15.07 -0.45 1.17
CA VAL A 268 14.44 -0.06 2.44
C VAL A 268 13.61 1.21 2.28
N ALA A 269 13.95 2.09 1.33
CA ALA A 269 13.14 3.25 1.05
C ALA A 269 11.77 2.84 0.51
N GLU A 270 11.72 1.82 -0.36
CA GLU A 270 10.47 1.26 -0.90
C GLU A 270 9.65 0.55 0.18
N GLU A 271 10.29 -0.24 1.05
CA GLU A 271 9.61 -0.92 2.16
C GLU A 271 9.04 0.07 3.17
N ILE A 272 9.81 1.10 3.55
CA ILE A 272 9.33 2.17 4.43
C ILE A 272 8.16 2.91 3.78
N ALA A 273 8.25 3.26 2.49
CA ALA A 273 7.16 3.91 1.76
C ALA A 273 5.89 3.05 1.77
N SER A 274 6.02 1.75 1.51
CA SER A 274 4.91 0.79 1.55
C SER A 274 4.25 0.73 2.92
N VAL A 275 5.04 0.70 4.00
CA VAL A 275 4.53 0.76 5.38
C VAL A 275 3.80 2.08 5.65
N GLN A 276 4.32 3.23 5.18
CA GLN A 276 3.62 4.52 5.37
C GLN A 276 2.28 4.54 4.64
N VAL A 277 2.22 4.06 3.40
CA VAL A 277 0.96 3.96 2.65
C VAL A 277 -0.05 3.06 3.37
N ALA A 278 0.40 1.91 3.88
CA ALA A 278 -0.46 1.01 4.66
C ALA A 278 -0.98 1.68 5.94
N ARG A 279 -0.14 2.42 6.66
CA ARG A 279 -0.53 3.18 7.86
C ARG A 279 -1.54 4.28 7.56
N GLU A 280 -1.38 5.00 6.45
CA GLU A 280 -2.33 6.03 6.04
C GLU A 280 -3.68 5.44 5.64
N ARG A 281 -3.69 4.32 4.91
CA ARG A 281 -4.91 3.58 4.58
C ARG A 281 -5.64 3.13 5.84
N LEU A 282 -4.93 2.55 6.80
CA LEU A 282 -5.50 2.12 8.09
C LEU A 282 -6.09 3.30 8.87
N ARG A 283 -5.35 4.42 8.99
CA ARG A 283 -5.85 5.63 9.67
C ARG A 283 -7.12 6.17 9.03
N ARG A 284 -7.19 6.19 7.70
CA ARG A 284 -8.37 6.65 6.96
C ARG A 284 -9.57 5.71 7.18
N ALA A 285 -9.35 4.40 7.15
CA ALA A 285 -10.39 3.40 7.41
C ALA A 285 -10.95 3.54 8.84
N VAL A 286 -10.08 3.65 9.85
CA VAL A 286 -10.48 3.83 11.25
C VAL A 286 -11.26 5.13 11.45
N ARG A 287 -10.74 6.26 10.93
CA ARG A 287 -11.45 7.55 11.00
C ARG A 287 -12.82 7.49 10.32
N GLY A 288 -12.89 6.91 9.12
CA GLY A 288 -14.14 6.75 8.39
C GLY A 288 -15.13 5.81 9.08
N HIS A 289 -14.67 4.79 9.82
CA HIS A 289 -15.54 3.98 10.65
C HIS A 289 -16.10 4.78 11.84
N VAL A 290 -15.23 5.46 12.59
CA VAL A 290 -15.65 6.28 13.74
C VAL A 290 -16.63 7.38 13.34
N GLU A 291 -16.38 8.09 12.23
CA GLU A 291 -17.29 9.13 11.76
C GLU A 291 -18.65 8.58 11.32
N ARG A 292 -18.66 7.40 10.68
CA ARG A 292 -19.93 6.72 10.33
C ARG A 292 -20.73 6.33 11.56
N GLU A 293 -20.09 5.75 12.57
CA GLU A 293 -20.76 5.37 13.82
C GLU A 293 -21.26 6.60 14.59
N ARG A 294 -20.47 7.68 14.64
CA ARG A 294 -20.89 8.97 15.21
C ARG A 294 -22.10 9.54 14.50
N HIS A 295 -22.10 9.51 13.16
CA HIS A 295 -23.22 9.99 12.37
C HIS A 295 -24.49 9.15 12.62
N GLN A 296 -24.38 7.82 12.60
CA GLN A 296 -25.49 6.92 12.91
C GLN A 296 -26.08 7.20 14.30
N LEU A 297 -25.23 7.35 15.31
CA LEU A 297 -25.67 7.67 16.66
C LEU A 297 -26.37 9.03 16.73
N SER A 298 -25.82 10.04 16.04
CA SER A 298 -26.44 11.37 15.95
C SER A 298 -27.83 11.28 15.30
N THR A 299 -27.96 10.59 14.17
CA THR A 299 -29.22 10.39 13.47
C THR A 299 -30.24 9.64 14.33
N LEU A 300 -29.83 8.61 15.07
CA LEU A 300 -30.73 7.91 15.98
C LEU A 300 -31.20 8.84 17.10
N ARG A 301 -30.27 9.58 17.73
CA ARG A 301 -30.59 10.52 18.81
C ARG A 301 -31.47 11.68 18.36
N SER A 302 -31.37 12.11 17.10
CA SER A 302 -32.19 13.20 16.55
C SER A 302 -33.59 12.77 16.16
N ARG A 303 -33.92 11.47 16.17
CA ARG A 303 -35.28 11.01 15.87
C ARG A 303 -36.25 11.56 16.92
N PRO A 304 -37.45 12.06 16.52
CA PRO A 304 -38.43 12.62 17.45
C PRO A 304 -38.78 11.71 18.63
N SER A 305 -38.81 10.38 18.39
CA SER A 305 -39.07 9.38 19.43
C SER A 305 -38.00 9.32 20.54
N LEU A 306 -36.77 9.75 20.27
CA LEU A 306 -35.66 9.76 21.24
C LEU A 306 -35.32 11.18 21.71
N ALA A 307 -35.39 12.18 20.83
CA ALA A 307 -35.12 13.58 21.16
C ALA A 307 -36.24 14.23 21.99
N ALA A 308 -37.49 13.90 21.69
CA ALA A 308 -38.68 14.45 22.34
C ALA A 308 -39.76 13.36 22.51
N PRO A 309 -39.50 12.32 23.33
CA PRO A 309 -40.39 11.15 23.47
C PRO A 309 -41.82 11.52 23.89
N TYR A 310 -41.97 12.62 24.64
CA TYR A 310 -43.27 13.11 25.10
C TYR A 310 -43.94 14.13 24.18
N GLY A 311 -43.31 14.53 23.06
CA GLY A 311 -43.82 15.58 22.18
C GLY A 311 -45.23 15.28 21.66
N LEU A 312 -45.46 14.07 21.14
CA LEU A 312 -46.78 13.64 20.66
C LEU A 312 -47.82 13.59 21.79
N VAL A 313 -47.42 13.17 22.99
CA VAL A 313 -48.33 13.11 24.16
C VAL A 313 -48.68 14.52 24.63
N GLN A 314 -47.71 15.42 24.67
CA GLN A 314 -47.91 16.82 25.03
C GLN A 314 -48.83 17.55 24.04
N GLU A 315 -48.62 17.34 22.73
CA GLU A 315 -49.47 17.91 21.69
C GLU A 315 -50.92 17.42 21.83
N ARG A 316 -51.13 16.10 22.00
CA ARG A 316 -52.46 15.51 22.21
C ARG A 316 -53.10 15.95 23.52
N SER A 317 -52.32 16.06 24.59
CA SER A 317 -52.77 16.58 25.89
C SER A 317 -53.23 18.04 25.75
N GLY A 318 -52.46 18.88 25.06
CA GLY A 318 -52.81 20.27 24.77
C GLY A 318 -54.14 20.38 24.01
N ALA A 319 -54.26 19.65 22.89
CA ALA A 319 -55.49 19.62 22.09
C ALA A 319 -56.71 19.16 22.91
N THR A 320 -56.54 18.16 23.78
CA THR A 320 -57.60 17.66 24.66
C THR A 320 -58.04 18.73 25.68
N LEU A 321 -57.08 19.45 26.27
CA LEU A 321 -57.36 20.54 27.21
C LEU A 321 -58.10 21.70 26.52
N GLU A 322 -57.69 22.07 25.31
CA GLU A 322 -58.35 23.10 24.51
C GLU A 322 -59.78 22.72 24.13
N LEU A 323 -60.00 21.50 23.62
CA LEU A 323 -61.33 20.98 23.30
C LEU A 323 -62.22 20.96 24.55
N ARG A 324 -61.69 20.52 25.70
CA ARG A 324 -62.41 20.53 26.98
C ARG A 324 -62.79 21.96 27.39
N ALA A 325 -61.87 22.92 27.27
CA ALA A 325 -62.12 24.31 27.61
C ALA A 325 -63.16 24.95 26.67
N ARG A 326 -63.12 24.62 25.38
CA ARG A 326 -64.11 25.06 24.39
C ARG A 326 -65.50 24.45 24.68
N ALA A 327 -65.57 23.15 24.94
CA ALA A 327 -66.83 22.47 25.26
C ALA A 327 -67.50 23.06 26.51
N ARG A 328 -66.72 23.33 27.58
CA ARG A 328 -67.23 23.99 28.78
C ARG A 328 -67.77 25.40 28.49
N ARG A 329 -67.03 26.22 27.74
CA ARG A 329 -67.50 27.57 27.37
C ARG A 329 -68.81 27.54 26.59
N ILE A 330 -68.92 26.67 25.59
CA ILE A 330 -70.14 26.53 24.79
C ILE A 330 -71.31 26.07 25.67
N LEU A 331 -71.07 25.11 26.56
CA LEU A 331 -72.10 24.62 27.48
C LEU A 331 -72.59 25.73 28.41
N VAL A 332 -71.68 26.44 29.07
CA VAL A 332 -72.02 27.56 29.97
C VAL A 332 -72.84 28.60 29.23
N HIS A 333 -72.36 29.06 28.07
CA HIS A 333 -73.06 30.07 27.28
C HIS A 333 -74.46 29.62 26.82
N ARG A 334 -74.64 28.32 26.57
CA ARG A 334 -75.94 27.74 26.24
C ARG A 334 -76.88 27.67 27.45
N LEU A 335 -76.35 27.36 28.63
CA LEU A 335 -77.12 27.38 29.88
C LEU A 335 -77.56 28.80 30.23
N ASP A 336 -76.65 29.78 30.16
CA ASP A 336 -76.96 31.19 30.42
C ASP A 336 -78.08 31.68 29.50
N ARG A 337 -78.00 31.37 28.20
CA ARG A 337 -79.03 31.75 27.23
C ARG A 337 -80.39 31.09 27.51
N ILE A 338 -80.40 29.83 27.92
CA ILE A 338 -81.65 29.15 28.29
C ILE A 338 -82.24 29.79 29.56
N ASP A 339 -81.40 30.15 30.54
CA ASP A 339 -81.83 30.82 31.76
C ASP A 339 -82.44 32.20 31.43
N ASP A 340 -81.79 32.99 30.58
CA ASP A 340 -82.30 34.26 30.07
C ASP A 340 -83.65 34.08 29.34
N ASP A 341 -83.77 33.07 28.46
CA ASP A 341 -85.00 32.78 27.71
C ASP A 341 -86.16 32.39 28.66
N VAL A 342 -85.86 31.60 29.71
CA VAL A 342 -86.83 31.23 30.76
C VAL A 342 -87.26 32.47 31.54
N MET A 343 -86.31 33.28 32.00
CA MET A 343 -86.59 34.50 32.75
C MET A 343 -87.41 35.49 31.94
N HIS A 344 -87.10 35.64 30.65
CA HIS A 344 -87.87 36.47 29.73
C HIS A 344 -89.29 35.95 29.51
N SER A 345 -89.46 34.63 29.38
CA SER A 345 -90.77 33.99 29.26
C SER A 345 -91.62 34.18 30.51
N VAL A 346 -91.03 34.03 31.70
CA VAL A 346 -91.69 34.31 32.99
C VAL A 346 -92.10 35.78 33.08
N ALA A 347 -91.22 36.71 32.70
CA ALA A 347 -91.55 38.14 32.68
C ALA A 347 -92.71 38.45 31.73
N ARG A 348 -92.76 37.80 30.55
CA ARG A 348 -93.84 37.95 29.58
C ARG A 348 -95.18 37.42 30.10
N ILE A 349 -95.18 36.25 30.73
CA ILE A 349 -96.37 35.68 31.38
C ILE A 349 -96.89 36.63 32.47
N ARG A 350 -95.99 37.22 33.27
CA ARG A 350 -96.37 38.20 34.30
C ARG A 350 -96.93 39.48 33.69
N ALA A 351 -96.33 40.00 32.62
CA ALA A 351 -96.78 41.22 31.95
C ALA A 351 -98.15 41.06 31.27
N LEU A 352 -98.45 39.86 30.74
CA LEU A 352 -99.74 39.53 30.13
C LEU A 352 -100.79 39.05 31.13
N SER A 353 -100.44 38.94 32.42
CA SER A 353 -101.37 38.51 33.45
C SER A 353 -102.37 39.62 33.77
N PRO A 354 -103.70 39.37 33.66
CA PRO A 354 -104.73 40.32 34.10
C PRO A 354 -104.53 40.75 35.56
N LEU A 355 -103.92 39.89 36.39
CA LEU A 355 -103.63 40.17 37.78
C LEU A 355 -102.62 41.30 37.96
N ALA A 356 -101.62 41.42 37.07
CA ALA A 356 -100.64 42.51 37.12
C ALA A 356 -101.29 43.87 36.78
N THR A 357 -102.25 43.88 35.85
CA THR A 357 -103.05 45.07 35.55
C THR A 357 -103.96 45.42 36.72
N LEU A 358 -104.60 44.45 37.36
CA LEU A 358 -105.43 44.68 38.56
C LEU A 358 -104.59 45.25 39.72
N GLN A 359 -103.39 44.71 39.96
CA GLN A 359 -102.49 45.16 41.05
C GLN A 359 -102.01 46.61 40.89
N ARG A 360 -102.07 47.18 39.69
CA ARG A 360 -101.76 48.60 39.43
C ARG A 360 -102.91 49.55 39.77
N GLY A 361 -103.98 49.04 40.39
CA GLY A 361 -105.14 49.85 40.83
C GLY A 361 -106.27 49.94 39.80
N TYR A 362 -106.19 49.17 38.71
CA TYR A 362 -107.29 49.04 37.76
C TYR A 362 -108.26 47.95 38.19
N ALA A 363 -109.52 48.07 37.81
CA ALA A 363 -110.54 47.05 38.02
C ALA A 363 -111.10 46.59 36.67
N VAL A 364 -111.42 45.29 36.57
CA VAL A 364 -112.11 44.76 35.38
C VAL A 364 -113.59 44.63 35.71
N VAL A 365 -114.43 45.35 34.97
CA VAL A 365 -115.88 45.30 35.13
C VAL A 365 -116.43 44.24 34.19
N THR A 366 -117.26 43.34 34.71
CA THR A 366 -117.96 42.30 33.94
C THR A 366 -119.47 42.39 34.13
N THR A 367 -120.24 42.04 33.12
CA THR A 367 -121.71 41.90 33.23
C THR A 367 -122.08 40.65 34.05
N ALA A 368 -123.37 40.49 34.38
CA ALA A 368 -123.88 39.32 35.10
C ALA A 368 -123.55 37.98 34.39
N ASP A 369 -123.45 38.00 33.05
CA ASP A 369 -123.11 36.83 32.22
C ASP A 369 -121.59 36.59 32.10
N GLY A 370 -120.76 37.38 32.79
CA GLY A 370 -119.31 37.20 32.86
C GLY A 370 -118.50 37.81 31.70
N HIS A 371 -119.13 38.58 30.81
CA HIS A 371 -118.44 39.28 29.72
C HIS A 371 -117.83 40.60 30.21
N VAL A 372 -116.64 40.95 29.72
CA VAL A 372 -115.95 42.21 30.11
C VAL A 372 -116.66 43.41 29.50
N LEU A 373 -117.09 44.33 30.35
CA LEU A 373 -117.69 45.59 29.95
C LEU A 373 -116.59 46.63 29.71
N ALA A 374 -116.21 46.81 28.44
CA ALA A 374 -115.13 47.72 28.04
C ALA A 374 -115.62 49.14 27.69
N SER A 375 -116.94 49.37 27.62
CA SER A 375 -117.54 50.65 27.24
C SER A 375 -118.85 50.88 28.00
N VAL A 376 -119.12 52.14 28.32
CA VAL A 376 -120.36 52.57 29.01
C VAL A 376 -121.62 52.36 28.17
N HIS A 377 -121.50 52.22 26.84
CA HIS A 377 -122.63 51.93 25.94
C HIS A 377 -123.12 50.47 26.03
N GLY A 378 -122.37 49.59 26.69
CA GLY A 378 -122.74 48.18 26.85
C GLY A 378 -123.48 47.86 28.15
N ALA A 379 -123.91 48.87 28.91
CA ALA A 379 -124.62 48.69 30.17
C ALA A 379 -125.82 49.64 30.24
N ASP A 380 -126.94 49.13 30.73
CA ASP A 380 -128.18 49.88 30.94
C ASP A 380 -128.42 50.15 32.43
N VAL A 381 -129.23 51.18 32.72
CA VAL A 381 -129.60 51.52 34.10
C VAL A 381 -130.44 50.38 34.69
N GLY A 382 -129.97 49.85 35.83
CA GLY A 382 -130.55 48.70 36.52
C GLY A 382 -129.71 47.42 36.41
N ASP A 383 -128.74 47.37 35.50
CA ASP A 383 -127.91 46.18 35.28
C ASP A 383 -127.02 45.84 36.48
N GLN A 384 -126.87 44.54 36.74
CA GLN A 384 -125.97 44.00 37.75
C GLN A 384 -124.59 43.76 37.11
N LEU A 385 -123.59 44.45 37.61
CA LEU A 385 -122.19 44.33 37.21
C LEU A 385 -121.36 43.74 38.35
N ALA A 386 -120.28 43.06 37.99
CA ALA A 386 -119.27 42.60 38.93
C ALA A 386 -117.94 43.31 38.64
N VAL A 387 -117.39 44.00 39.63
CA VAL A 387 -116.09 44.66 39.55
C VAL A 387 -115.06 43.75 40.18
N ARG A 388 -114.08 43.31 39.39
CA ARG A 388 -112.98 42.46 39.86
C ARG A 388 -111.78 43.31 40.22
N LEU A 389 -111.29 43.11 41.44
CA LEU A 389 -110.09 43.70 42.03
C LEU A 389 -109.03 42.59 42.25
N PRO A 390 -107.77 42.93 42.62
CA PRO A 390 -106.71 41.94 42.85
C PRO A 390 -107.06 40.86 43.88
N ASP A 391 -107.83 41.24 44.89
CA ASP A 391 -108.10 40.48 46.11
C ASP A 391 -109.57 40.02 46.24
N GLY A 392 -110.44 40.38 45.29
CA GLY A 392 -111.85 40.02 45.37
C GLY A 392 -112.72 40.48 44.21
N ARG A 393 -114.03 40.27 44.35
CA ARG A 393 -115.06 40.76 43.43
C ARG A 393 -116.14 41.49 44.21
N LEU A 394 -116.59 42.62 43.68
CA LEU A 394 -117.69 43.41 44.22
C LEU A 394 -118.87 43.34 43.25
N HIS A 395 -120.07 43.14 43.77
CA HIS A 395 -121.30 43.24 42.98
C HIS A 395 -121.85 44.66 43.09
N THR A 396 -122.15 45.26 41.96
CA THR A 396 -122.55 46.67 41.84
C THR A 396 -123.70 46.78 40.86
N GLN A 397 -124.64 47.70 41.10
CA GLN A 397 -125.73 47.96 40.17
C GLN A 397 -125.53 49.30 39.47
N VAL A 398 -125.82 49.37 38.18
CA VAL A 398 -125.76 50.62 37.41
C VAL A 398 -126.94 51.50 37.82
N THR A 399 -126.67 52.54 38.59
CA THR A 399 -127.70 53.51 38.99
C THR A 399 -127.90 54.61 37.96
N GLN A 400 -126.86 54.91 37.17
CA GLN A 400 -126.89 55.96 36.15
C GLN A 400 -125.77 55.73 35.13
N VAL A 401 -126.06 55.89 33.84
CA VAL A 401 -125.05 55.88 32.77
C VAL A 401 -124.88 57.29 32.25
N LEU A 402 -123.66 57.82 32.37
CA LEU A 402 -123.30 59.14 31.87
C LEU A 402 -122.23 58.96 30.77
N PRO A 403 -122.62 58.93 29.49
CA PRO A 403 -121.66 58.95 28.40
C PRO A 403 -120.91 60.28 28.43
N HIS A 404 -119.60 60.25 28.22
CA HIS A 404 -118.84 61.48 27.99
C HIS A 404 -118.94 61.83 26.51
N ASP A 405 -119.48 63.01 26.17
CA ASP A 405 -119.50 63.52 24.81
C ASP A 405 -118.07 63.85 24.36
N ALA A 406 -117.58 63.14 23.35
CA ALA A 406 -116.33 63.46 22.68
C ALA A 406 -116.52 64.68 21.75
N SER A 407 -116.75 65.86 22.33
CA SER A 407 -116.85 67.12 21.59
C SER A 407 -116.44 68.34 22.43
N ALA A 408 -115.23 68.30 23.01
CA ALA A 408 -114.48 69.51 23.34
C ALA A 408 -112.98 69.28 23.02
N PRO A 409 -112.30 70.21 22.32
CA PRO A 409 -110.92 70.03 21.91
C PRO A 409 -109.99 70.06 23.13
N PRO A 410 -108.94 69.23 23.19
CA PRO A 410 -107.91 69.41 24.21
C PRO A 410 -107.19 70.73 23.93
N THR A 411 -107.34 71.64 24.89
CA THR A 411 -106.48 72.80 25.10
C THR A 411 -105.03 72.35 25.10
N THR A 412 -104.27 72.82 24.11
CA THR A 412 -102.81 72.76 24.05
C THR A 412 -102.20 73.52 25.22
N PRO A 413 -101.18 72.98 25.89
CA PRO A 413 -100.04 73.76 26.35
C PRO A 413 -98.94 73.67 25.28
N ASP A 414 -98.54 74.83 24.76
CA ASP A 414 -97.32 75.03 23.97
C ASP A 414 -96.10 75.15 24.94
N PRO A 415 -94.86 75.22 24.45
CA PRO A 415 -93.86 74.15 24.45
C PRO A 415 -92.67 74.51 25.36
N GLN A 416 -91.65 73.64 25.42
CA GLN A 416 -90.33 73.91 26.04
C GLN A 416 -90.32 73.94 27.57
N GLU A 417 -90.02 72.80 28.19
CA GLU A 417 -89.08 72.75 29.33
C GLU A 417 -88.68 71.30 29.64
N ALA A 418 -87.35 71.08 29.71
CA ALA A 418 -86.65 69.96 30.34
C ALA A 418 -86.79 68.59 29.62
N ILE A 419 -85.74 67.89 29.19
CA ILE A 419 -84.45 67.65 29.84
C ILE A 419 -83.39 67.34 28.76
N ARG A 420 -82.34 68.15 28.77
CA ARG A 420 -80.97 67.82 28.37
C ARG A 420 -80.31 66.98 29.47
N ASP A 421 -79.31 66.21 29.10
CA ASP A 421 -78.41 65.38 29.94
C ASP A 421 -79.07 64.07 30.44
N ASP A 422 -78.56 62.86 30.16
CA ASP A 422 -77.18 62.38 30.07
C ASP A 422 -76.90 61.45 28.87
#